data_AF-A0A1F5DAW5-F1
#
_entry.id   AF-A0A1F5DAW5-F1
#
_cell.length_a   1.000
_cell.length_b   1.000
_cell.length_c   1.000
_cell.angle_alpha   90.00
_cell.angle_beta   90.00
_cell.angle_gamma   90.00
#
_symmetry.space_group_name_H-M   'P 1'
#
loop_
_entity.id
_entity.type
_entity.pdbx_description
1 polymer ?
#
loop_
_entity_poly.entity_id
_entity_poly.type
_entity_poly.pdbx_seq_one_letter_code
_entity_poly.pdbx_strand_id
1 'polypeptide(L)'
;MLVTSKPNHHVTEEIINQLSEYQDQIQFRFTITSNNDGLLSFWEPNAPIYEERKESLILAFKESYKTSVSVEPFLDKNPINLINELEPYVTESIWVGPMNYMPSKNIPEKYERYYTEIRENIEIKNLKRIYDDLKDMEKIRFKDSFINKLKL
;
A
#
# COMPACT_ATOMS: atom_id res chain seq x y z
N MET A 1 -13.44 -4.47 14.23
CA MET A 1 -12.08 -5.02 14.24
C MET A 1 -11.40 -4.66 12.93
N LEU A 2 -10.12 -4.29 12.95
CA LEU A 2 -9.31 -4.02 11.76
C LEU A 2 -8.28 -5.14 11.58
N VAL A 3 -8.31 -5.82 10.44
CA VAL A 3 -7.33 -6.86 10.08
C VAL A 3 -6.38 -6.27 9.05
N THR A 4 -5.08 -6.15 9.40
CA THR A 4 -4.07 -5.58 8.50
C THR A 4 -3.05 -6.63 8.09
N SER A 5 -2.81 -6.79 6.79
CA SER A 5 -1.87 -7.80 6.27
C SER A 5 -1.25 -7.39 4.93
N LYS A 6 -0.15 -8.06 4.55
CA LYS A 6 0.24 -8.22 3.13
C LYS A 6 -0.47 -9.49 2.68
N PRO A 7 -1.64 -9.40 2.05
CA PRO A 7 -2.56 -10.51 2.03
C PRO A 7 -2.08 -11.66 1.16
N ASN A 8 -2.23 -12.87 1.68
CA ASN A 8 -2.19 -14.12 0.93
C ASN A 8 -3.64 -14.50 0.61
N HIS A 9 -3.88 -14.99 -0.60
CA HIS A 9 -5.25 -15.22 -1.08
C HIS A 9 -5.96 -16.28 -0.25
N HIS A 10 -5.32 -17.44 -0.06
CA HIS A 10 -5.90 -18.56 0.69
C HIS A 10 -6.20 -18.19 2.14
N VAL A 11 -5.29 -17.49 2.82
CA VAL A 11 -5.55 -17.02 4.20
C VAL A 11 -6.71 -16.03 4.25
N THR A 12 -6.82 -15.14 3.25
CA THR A 12 -7.93 -14.18 3.17
C THR A 12 -9.26 -14.89 3.00
N GLU A 13 -9.32 -15.87 2.09
CA GLU A 13 -10.49 -16.73 1.89
C GLU A 13 -10.89 -17.46 3.16
N GLU A 14 -9.92 -18.04 3.88
CA GLU A 14 -10.20 -18.78 5.12
C GLU A 14 -10.76 -17.88 6.23
N ILE A 15 -10.22 -16.66 6.38
CA ILE A 15 -10.76 -15.66 7.32
C ILE A 15 -12.21 -15.33 6.97
N ILE A 16 -12.49 -15.08 5.69
CA ILE A 16 -13.83 -14.75 5.21
C ILE A 16 -14.81 -15.90 5.50
N ASN A 17 -14.41 -17.13 5.20
CA ASN A 17 -15.24 -18.32 5.41
C ASN A 17 -15.54 -18.54 6.89
N GLN A 18 -14.51 -18.50 7.74
CA GLN A 18 -14.67 -18.76 9.17
C GLN A 18 -15.36 -17.62 9.93
N LEU A 19 -15.24 -16.37 9.47
CA LEU A 19 -15.73 -15.19 10.19
C LEU A 19 -16.87 -14.46 9.48
N SER A 20 -17.56 -15.12 8.55
CA SER A 20 -18.69 -14.56 7.79
C SER A 20 -19.79 -13.95 8.68
N GLU A 21 -20.07 -14.56 9.84
CA GLU A 21 -21.04 -14.03 10.82
C GLU A 21 -20.64 -12.67 11.42
N TYR A 22 -19.37 -12.27 11.29
CA TYR A 22 -18.81 -11.01 11.81
C TYR A 22 -18.48 -10.01 10.69
N GLN A 23 -18.95 -10.22 9.46
CA GLN A 23 -18.65 -9.40 8.28
C GLN A 23 -18.73 -7.89 8.55
N ASP A 24 -19.86 -7.40 9.10
CA ASP A 24 -20.09 -5.97 9.38
C ASP A 24 -19.16 -5.38 10.45
N GLN A 25 -18.54 -6.25 11.24
CA GLN A 25 -17.62 -5.90 12.32
C GLN A 25 -16.15 -5.97 11.87
N ILE A 26 -15.86 -6.48 10.68
CA ILE A 26 -14.50 -6.66 10.17
C ILE A 26 -14.22 -5.67 9.04
N GLN A 27 -13.09 -4.99 9.15
CA GLN A 27 -12.49 -4.24 8.06
C GLN A 27 -11.15 -4.86 7.71
N PHE A 28 -10.96 -5.15 6.42
CA PHE A 28 -9.65 -5.53 5.89
C PHE A 28 -8.87 -4.28 5.49
N ARG A 29 -7.60 -4.21 5.92
CA ARG A 29 -6.61 -3.25 5.41
C ARG A 29 -5.46 -3.99 4.77
N PHE A 30 -5.41 -4.00 3.45
CA PHE A 30 -4.37 -4.69 2.71
C PHE A 30 -3.21 -3.75 2.37
N THR A 31 -1.99 -4.17 2.71
CA THR A 31 -0.76 -3.48 2.39
C THR A 31 -0.32 -3.86 0.97
N ILE A 32 -0.51 -2.94 0.04
CA ILE A 32 -0.15 -3.10 -1.38
C ILE A 32 0.65 -1.86 -1.77
N THR A 33 1.97 -2.02 -1.83
CA THR A 33 2.94 -0.92 -1.86
C THR A 33 3.53 -0.67 -3.25
N SER A 34 3.33 -1.62 -4.17
CA SER A 34 3.73 -1.55 -5.57
C SER A 34 2.96 -2.58 -6.41
N ASN A 35 2.89 -2.34 -7.73
CA ASN A 35 2.53 -3.37 -8.72
C ASN A 35 3.76 -3.97 -9.44
N ASN A 36 4.97 -3.68 -8.97
CA ASN A 36 6.21 -4.21 -9.50
C ASN A 36 6.78 -5.29 -8.56
N ASP A 37 6.65 -6.56 -8.96
CA ASP A 37 7.11 -7.69 -8.15
C ASP A 37 8.63 -7.71 -7.92
N GLY A 38 9.43 -7.04 -8.76
CA GLY A 38 10.86 -6.86 -8.51
C GLY A 38 11.13 -5.96 -7.31
N LEU A 39 10.38 -4.86 -7.17
CA LEU A 39 10.45 -4.00 -5.98
C LEU A 39 9.90 -4.71 -4.76
N LEU A 40 8.77 -5.41 -4.87
CA LEU A 40 8.18 -6.18 -3.77
C LEU A 40 9.12 -7.27 -3.28
N SER A 41 9.74 -8.04 -4.19
CA SER A 41 10.68 -9.12 -3.83
C SER A 41 11.90 -8.60 -3.06
N PHE A 42 12.35 -7.38 -3.36
CA PHE A 42 13.46 -6.76 -2.66
C PHE A 42 13.06 -6.18 -1.30
N TRP A 43 12.00 -5.37 -1.26
CA TRP A 43 11.60 -4.62 -0.06
C TRP A 43 10.73 -5.42 0.90
N GLU A 44 10.08 -6.48 0.42
CA GLU A 44 9.08 -7.25 1.13
C GLU A 44 9.29 -8.76 0.92
N PRO A 45 10.48 -9.28 1.23
CA PRO A 45 10.81 -10.68 0.96
C PRO A 45 9.84 -11.63 1.66
N ASN A 46 9.46 -12.71 0.95
CA ASN A 46 8.50 -13.73 1.37
C ASN A 46 7.03 -13.26 1.46
N ALA A 47 6.73 -11.99 1.18
CA ALA A 47 5.34 -11.57 1.04
C ALA A 47 4.79 -11.98 -0.33
N PRO A 48 3.46 -12.19 -0.45
CA PRO A 48 2.80 -12.46 -1.73
C PRO A 48 3.11 -11.40 -2.80
N ILE A 49 3.05 -11.81 -4.07
CA ILE A 49 3.21 -10.91 -5.22
C ILE A 49 2.02 -9.96 -5.36
N TYR A 50 2.15 -8.95 -6.23
CA TYR A 50 1.10 -7.95 -6.44
C TYR A 50 -0.26 -8.57 -6.79
N GLU A 51 -0.31 -9.46 -7.77
CA GLU A 51 -1.58 -9.99 -8.28
C GLU A 51 -2.35 -10.74 -7.20
N GLU A 52 -1.67 -11.58 -6.42
CA GLU A 52 -2.30 -12.32 -5.31
C GLU A 52 -2.88 -11.37 -4.24
N ARG A 53 -2.20 -10.25 -3.97
CA ARG A 53 -2.70 -9.27 -3.01
C ARG A 53 -3.92 -8.53 -3.55
N LYS A 54 -3.91 -8.20 -4.84
CA LYS A 54 -5.04 -7.58 -5.53
C LYS A 54 -6.24 -8.53 -5.57
N GLU A 55 -6.03 -9.81 -5.87
CA GLU A 55 -7.08 -10.84 -5.82
C GLU A 55 -7.69 -10.95 -4.42
N SER A 56 -6.86 -10.87 -3.37
CA SER A 56 -7.34 -10.84 -1.99
C SER A 56 -8.22 -9.61 -1.69
N LEU A 57 -7.85 -8.44 -2.20
CA LEU A 57 -8.66 -7.22 -2.12
C LEU A 57 -10.01 -7.38 -2.83
N ILE A 58 -9.98 -7.89 -4.05
CA ILE A 58 -11.17 -8.13 -4.87
C ILE A 58 -12.10 -9.14 -4.18
N LEU A 59 -11.55 -10.21 -3.59
CA LEU A 59 -12.33 -11.20 -2.85
C LEU A 59 -13.05 -10.57 -1.67
N ALA A 60 -12.32 -9.88 -0.78
CA ALA A 60 -12.94 -9.22 0.38
C ALA A 60 -14.00 -8.19 -0.02
N PHE A 61 -13.77 -7.44 -1.10
CA PHE A 61 -14.75 -6.50 -1.64
C PHE A 61 -16.01 -7.20 -2.17
N LYS A 62 -15.86 -8.28 -2.94
CA LYS A 62 -17.00 -9.05 -3.49
C LYS A 62 -17.84 -9.70 -2.39
N GLU A 63 -17.20 -10.14 -1.32
CA GLU A 63 -17.86 -10.68 -0.12
C GLU A 63 -18.38 -9.58 0.82
N SER A 64 -18.48 -8.34 0.33
CA SER A 64 -19.11 -7.21 1.00
C SER A 64 -18.48 -6.83 2.36
N TYR A 65 -17.21 -7.18 2.59
CA TYR A 65 -16.46 -6.66 3.73
C TYR A 65 -16.05 -5.20 3.50
N LYS A 66 -15.83 -4.46 4.59
CA LYS A 66 -15.19 -3.14 4.50
C LYS A 66 -13.74 -3.32 4.09
N THR A 67 -13.32 -2.63 3.04
CA THR A 67 -11.96 -2.72 2.50
C THR A 67 -11.24 -1.38 2.54
N SER A 68 -9.96 -1.43 2.91
CA SER A 68 -9.02 -0.32 2.93
C SER A 68 -7.69 -0.82 2.37
N VAL A 69 -6.92 0.07 1.77
CA VAL A 69 -5.58 -0.24 1.28
C VAL A 69 -4.57 0.67 1.99
N SER A 70 -3.38 0.12 2.26
CA SER A 70 -2.22 0.85 2.74
C SER A 70 -1.13 0.80 1.68
N VAL A 71 -0.97 1.88 0.92
CA VAL A 71 0.16 2.12 0.01
C VAL A 71 1.29 2.78 0.82
N GLU A 72 1.73 2.08 1.87
CA GLU A 72 2.70 2.57 2.85
C GLU A 72 3.79 1.51 3.14
N PRO A 73 5.07 1.83 2.94
CA PRO A 73 5.53 2.93 2.11
C PRO A 73 5.18 2.67 0.64
N PHE A 74 4.84 3.69 -0.14
CA PHE A 74 4.83 3.52 -1.60
C PHE A 74 6.25 3.24 -2.09
N LEU A 75 6.44 2.20 -2.89
CA LEU A 75 7.76 1.84 -3.44
C LEU A 75 7.98 2.40 -4.85
N ASP A 76 6.90 2.70 -5.57
CA ASP A 76 6.97 3.30 -6.90
C ASP A 76 7.22 4.81 -6.84
N LYS A 77 7.95 5.33 -7.82
CA LYS A 77 8.10 6.78 -8.00
C LYS A 77 6.78 7.49 -8.23
N ASN A 78 5.82 6.78 -8.84
CA ASN A 78 4.46 7.26 -9.05
C ASN A 78 3.44 6.18 -8.65
N PRO A 79 2.83 6.26 -7.45
CA PRO A 79 1.83 5.29 -7.00
C PRO A 79 0.44 5.48 -7.63
N ILE A 80 0.21 6.50 -8.45
CA ILE A 80 -1.13 6.84 -8.97
C ILE A 80 -1.74 5.69 -9.78
N ASN A 81 -0.96 5.03 -10.63
CA ASN A 81 -1.48 3.91 -11.42
C ASN A 81 -1.95 2.76 -10.52
N LEU A 82 -1.15 2.41 -9.52
CA LEU A 82 -1.51 1.42 -8.50
C LEU A 82 -2.79 1.83 -7.76
N ILE A 83 -2.87 3.09 -7.32
CA ILE A 83 -4.03 3.61 -6.60
C ILE A 83 -5.30 3.51 -7.46
N ASN A 84 -5.25 3.98 -8.71
CA ASN A 84 -6.38 3.93 -9.63
C ASN A 84 -6.83 2.49 -9.93
N GLU A 85 -5.91 1.55 -9.95
CA GLU A 85 -6.21 0.14 -10.16
C GLU A 85 -6.92 -0.51 -8.95
N LEU A 86 -6.58 -0.06 -7.74
CA LEU A 86 -7.14 -0.62 -6.49
C LEU A 86 -8.41 0.09 -6.02
N GLU A 87 -8.57 1.38 -6.31
CA GLU A 87 -9.67 2.25 -5.84
C GLU A 87 -11.08 1.66 -6.04
N PRO A 88 -11.40 1.00 -7.17
CA PRO A 88 -12.71 0.40 -7.39
C PRO A 88 -13.09 -0.69 -6.37
N TYR A 89 -12.09 -1.28 -5.69
CA TYR A 89 -12.28 -2.37 -4.72
C TYR A 89 -12.09 -1.91 -3.27
N VAL A 90 -12.00 -0.59 -3.03
CA VAL A 90 -11.82 0.01 -1.71
C VAL A 90 -13.13 0.69 -1.29
N THR A 91 -13.72 0.27 -0.17
CA THR A 91 -14.92 0.90 0.38
C THR A 91 -14.60 2.07 1.30
N GLU A 92 -13.49 1.99 2.05
CA GLU A 92 -13.14 2.97 3.09
C GLU A 92 -12.09 3.97 2.62
N SER A 93 -10.82 3.60 2.67
CA SER A 93 -9.72 4.54 2.44
C SER A 93 -8.47 3.86 1.88
N ILE A 94 -7.75 4.61 1.07
CA ILE A 94 -6.40 4.29 0.60
C ILE A 94 -5.43 5.22 1.34
N TRP A 95 -4.62 4.63 2.21
CA TRP A 95 -3.58 5.36 2.92
C TRP A 95 -2.32 5.44 2.06
N VAL A 96 -1.75 6.63 1.94
CA VAL A 96 -0.56 6.91 1.12
C VAL A 96 0.52 7.54 1.99
N GLY A 97 1.69 6.93 2.02
CA GLY A 97 2.77 7.34 2.91
C GLY A 97 4.17 7.03 2.36
N PRO A 98 5.15 7.93 2.53
CA PRO A 98 6.52 7.69 2.11
C PRO A 98 7.25 6.78 3.10
N MET A 99 8.37 6.19 2.67
CA MET A 99 9.29 5.49 3.56
C MET A 99 9.92 6.46 4.57
N ASN A 100 9.82 6.12 5.87
CA ASN A 100 10.30 6.97 6.96
C ASN A 100 11.73 6.64 7.40
N TYR A 101 12.04 5.36 7.58
CA TYR A 101 13.32 4.90 8.10
C TYR A 101 14.10 4.19 7.02
N MET A 102 15.04 4.91 6.41
CA MET A 102 15.94 4.35 5.41
C MET A 102 17.38 4.53 5.86
N PRO A 103 18.18 3.45 5.95
CA PRO A 103 19.60 3.55 6.29
C PRO A 103 20.32 4.47 5.29
N SER A 104 21.24 5.28 5.80
CA SER A 104 22.07 6.19 5.01
C SER A 104 23.52 5.73 4.88
N LYS A 105 23.92 4.67 5.59
CA LYS A 105 25.28 4.12 5.65
C LYS A 105 25.23 2.59 5.61
N ASN A 106 26.35 1.98 5.24
CA ASN A 106 26.55 0.52 5.24
C ASN A 106 25.56 -0.25 4.35
N ILE A 107 25.09 0.36 3.26
CA ILE A 107 24.30 -0.34 2.25
C ILE A 107 25.26 -1.14 1.38
N PRO A 108 25.07 -2.46 1.21
CA PRO A 108 25.87 -3.23 0.27
C PRO A 108 25.72 -2.66 -1.15
N GLU A 109 26.82 -2.55 -1.88
CA GLU A 109 26.87 -1.97 -3.24
C GLU A 109 25.78 -2.52 -4.16
N LYS A 110 25.56 -3.85 -4.13
CA LYS A 110 24.51 -4.55 -4.88
C LYS A 110 23.08 -4.06 -4.62
N TYR A 111 22.85 -3.33 -3.54
CA TYR A 111 21.54 -2.83 -3.13
C TYR A 111 21.42 -1.31 -3.25
N GLU A 112 22.51 -0.57 -3.49
CA GLU A 112 22.51 0.90 -3.52
C GLU A 112 21.44 1.47 -4.45
N ARG A 113 21.23 0.84 -5.61
CA ARG A 113 20.21 1.26 -6.56
C ARG A 113 18.81 1.34 -5.95
N TYR A 114 18.36 0.29 -5.25
CA TYR A 114 17.02 0.28 -4.64
C TYR A 114 16.85 1.39 -3.61
N TYR A 115 17.88 1.61 -2.78
CA TYR A 115 17.86 2.69 -1.78
C TYR A 115 17.87 4.07 -2.42
N THR A 116 18.64 4.27 -3.49
CA THR A 116 18.66 5.54 -4.24
C THR A 116 17.31 5.82 -4.89
N GLU A 117 16.69 4.83 -5.52
CA GLU A 117 15.35 4.97 -6.11
C GLU A 117 14.30 5.38 -5.06
N ILE A 118 14.29 4.76 -3.86
CA ILE A 118 13.38 5.18 -2.78
C ILE A 118 13.70 6.61 -2.29
N ARG A 119 14.97 7.03 -2.23
CA ARG A 119 15.34 8.41 -1.87
C ARG A 119 14.73 9.41 -2.85
N GLU A 120 14.82 9.14 -4.15
CA GLU A 120 14.19 9.96 -5.19
C GLU A 120 12.68 10.01 -5.04
N ASN A 121 12.06 8.87 -4.71
CA ASN A 121 10.61 8.77 -4.55
C ASN A 121 10.09 9.68 -3.42
N ILE A 122 10.87 9.87 -2.36
CA ILE A 122 10.51 10.69 -1.20
C ILE A 122 11.04 12.13 -1.25
N GLU A 123 11.62 12.56 -2.36
CA GLU A 123 12.00 13.97 -2.55
C GLU A 123 10.77 14.88 -2.50
N ILE A 124 10.93 16.07 -1.90
CA ILE A 124 9.83 17.05 -1.74
C ILE A 124 9.13 17.34 -3.06
N LYS A 125 9.89 17.46 -4.17
CA LYS A 125 9.33 17.69 -5.50
C LYS A 125 8.39 16.56 -5.94
N ASN A 126 8.77 15.30 -5.71
CA ASN A 126 7.95 14.16 -6.07
C ASN A 126 6.74 14.01 -5.12
N LEU A 127 6.95 14.19 -3.81
CA LEU A 127 5.86 14.18 -2.83
C LEU A 127 4.80 15.24 -3.13
N LYS A 128 5.22 16.45 -3.50
CA LYS A 128 4.29 17.52 -3.87
C LYS A 128 3.48 17.15 -5.10
N ARG A 129 4.11 16.59 -6.13
CA ARG A 129 3.41 16.08 -7.32
C ARG A 129 2.36 15.03 -6.95
N ILE A 130 2.74 14.02 -6.17
CA ILE A 130 1.82 12.95 -5.72
C ILE A 130 0.68 13.54 -4.89
N TYR A 131 0.95 14.51 -4.01
CA TYR A 131 -0.08 15.18 -3.24
C TYR A 131 -1.06 15.94 -4.13
N ASP A 132 -0.56 16.77 -5.06
CA ASP A 132 -1.41 17.54 -5.96
C ASP A 132 -2.29 16.65 -6.85
N ASP A 133 -1.77 15.49 -7.28
CA ASP A 133 -2.50 14.54 -8.11
C ASP A 133 -3.58 13.76 -7.33
N LEU A 134 -3.45 13.59 -6.02
CA LEU A 134 -4.31 12.72 -5.21
C LEU A 134 -5.20 13.45 -4.20
N LYS A 135 -4.93 14.72 -3.87
CA LYS A 135 -5.59 15.44 -2.75
C LYS A 135 -7.10 15.60 -2.89
N ASP A 136 -7.61 15.61 -4.12
CA ASP A 136 -9.03 15.80 -4.41
C ASP A 136 -9.79 14.47 -4.55
N MET A 137 -9.09 13.32 -4.43
CA MET A 137 -9.70 12.00 -4.47
C MET A 137 -10.29 11.63 -3.09
N GLU A 138 -11.60 11.34 -3.05
CA GLU A 138 -12.39 11.15 -1.82
C GLU A 138 -11.81 10.11 -0.84
N LYS A 139 -11.32 8.98 -1.34
CA LYS A 139 -10.83 7.86 -0.52
C LYS A 139 -9.37 8.00 -0.10
N ILE A 140 -8.65 9.00 -0.58
CA ILE A 140 -7.23 9.17 -0.26
C ILE A 140 -7.05 9.73 1.15
N ARG A 141 -6.15 9.12 1.92
CA ARG A 141 -5.68 9.63 3.20
C ARG A 141 -4.15 9.67 3.17
N PHE A 142 -3.58 10.85 3.38
CA PHE A 142 -2.13 10.99 3.50
C PHE A 142 -1.68 10.70 4.92
N LYS A 143 -0.58 9.96 5.07
CA LYS A 143 0.03 9.73 6.37
C LYS A 143 0.64 11.02 6.94
N ASP A 144 0.66 11.17 8.26
CA ASP A 144 1.28 12.33 8.92
C ASP A 144 2.72 12.58 8.44
N SER A 145 3.50 11.51 8.21
CA SER A 145 4.87 11.67 7.70
C SER A 145 4.94 12.23 6.28
N PHE A 146 3.90 12.03 5.47
CA PHE A 146 3.75 12.66 4.15
C PHE A 146 3.52 14.17 4.33
N ILE A 147 2.52 14.52 5.15
CA ILE A 147 2.11 15.91 5.42
C ILE A 147 3.26 16.70 6.07
N ASN A 148 3.89 16.13 7.10
CA ASN A 148 5.03 16.74 7.81
C ASN A 148 6.22 17.01 6.87
N LYS A 149 6.49 16.13 5.89
CA LYS A 149 7.55 16.36 4.89
C LYS A 149 7.22 17.52 3.93
N LEU A 150 5.94 17.75 3.65
CA LEU A 150 5.49 18.87 2.83
C LEU A 150 5.27 20.17 3.63
N LYS A 151 5.27 20.11 4.97
CA LYS A 151 4.93 21.22 5.87
C LYS A 151 3.53 21.79 5.59
N LEU A 152 2.58 20.90 5.32
CA LEU A 152 1.16 21.19 5.14
C LEU A 152 0.39 21.06 6.45
#